data_AF-A0A2V8BJ94-F1
#
_entry.id   AF-A0A2V8BJ94-F1
#
_cell.length_a   1.000
_cell.length_b   1.000
_cell.length_c   1.000
_cell.angle_alpha   90.00
_cell.angle_beta   90.00
_cell.angle_gamma   90.00
#
_symmetry.space_group_name_H-M   'P 1'
#
loop_
_entity.id
_entity.type
_entity.pdbx_description
1 polymer ?
#
loop_
_entity_poly.entity_id
_entity_poly.type
_entity_poly.pdbx_seq_one_letter_code
_entity_poly.pdbx_strand_id
1 'polypeptide(L)'
;MTVGTRRLWPMPDAIIAVALFVFAMIAGVLYCRAFDRTGAPAEPWVRELGAAVAFACGHGYVDPGYEPSPAVAAFLEKKIDRISCADLPAGVPRQPPNFTQALYKYMTLSVGLVWRLFGVS
;
A
#
# COMPACT_ATOMS: atom_id res chain seq x y z
N MET A 1 4.58 -49.71 10.41
CA MET A 1 3.56 -48.64 10.38
C MET A 1 3.92 -47.69 9.26
N THR A 2 3.31 -47.85 8.09
CA THR A 2 3.53 -46.97 6.93
C THR A 2 2.64 -45.74 7.10
N VAL A 3 3.23 -44.60 7.47
CA VAL A 3 2.56 -43.30 7.42
C VAL A 3 2.40 -42.96 5.94
N GLY A 4 1.23 -43.33 5.40
CA GLY A 4 0.80 -42.88 4.09
C GLY A 4 0.61 -41.37 4.15
N THR A 5 1.58 -40.62 3.65
CA THR A 5 1.41 -39.21 3.32
C THR A 5 0.29 -39.13 2.30
N ARG A 6 -0.94 -38.87 2.76
CA ARG A 6 -2.01 -38.40 1.89
C ARG A 6 -1.48 -37.17 1.21
N ARG A 7 -1.19 -37.31 -0.08
CA ARG A 7 -0.98 -36.21 -1.03
C ARG A 7 -2.31 -35.46 -1.16
N LEU A 8 -2.71 -34.75 -0.11
CA LEU A 8 -3.79 -33.79 -0.14
C LEU A 8 -3.26 -32.66 -1.02
N TRP A 9 -3.68 -32.68 -2.28
CA TRP A 9 -3.47 -31.58 -3.20
C TRP A 9 -3.98 -30.31 -2.51
N PRO A 10 -3.16 -29.26 -2.29
CA PRO A 10 -3.59 -28.04 -1.60
C PRO A 10 -4.56 -27.18 -2.45
N MET A 11 -5.15 -27.76 -3.49
CA MET A 11 -6.08 -27.10 -4.40
C MET A 11 -7.33 -26.53 -3.70
N PRO A 12 -8.03 -27.24 -2.79
CA PRO A 12 -9.22 -26.66 -2.16
C PRO A 12 -8.85 -25.47 -1.26
N ASP A 13 -7.78 -25.57 -0.48
CA ASP A 13 -7.29 -24.47 0.35
C ASP A 13 -6.85 -23.27 -0.50
N ALA A 14 -6.16 -23.53 -1.61
CA ALA A 14 -5.77 -22.48 -2.56
C ALA A 14 -7.00 -21.82 -3.21
N ILE A 15 -8.01 -22.59 -3.61
CA ILE A 15 -9.25 -22.06 -4.19
C ILE A 15 -9.98 -21.20 -3.17
N ILE A 16 -10.10 -21.66 -1.93
CA ILE A 16 -10.73 -20.89 -0.84
C ILE A 16 -9.96 -19.59 -0.59
N ALA A 17 -8.63 -19.66 -0.49
CA ALA A 17 -7.80 -18.49 -0.27
C ALA A 17 -7.93 -17.46 -1.41
N VAL A 18 -7.93 -17.92 -2.66
CA VAL A 18 -8.13 -17.05 -3.83
C VAL A 18 -9.54 -16.46 -3.84
N ALA A 19 -10.58 -17.25 -3.55
CA ALA A 19 -11.95 -16.76 -3.49
C ALA A 19 -12.13 -15.68 -2.41
N LEU A 20 -11.56 -15.90 -1.22
CA LEU A 20 -11.58 -14.93 -0.13
C LEU A 20 -10.81 -13.66 -0.50
N PHE A 21 -9.63 -13.80 -1.10
CA PHE A 21 -8.83 -12.67 -1.57
C PHE A 21 -9.59 -11.82 -2.60
N VAL A 22 -10.16 -12.44 -3.63
CA VAL A 22 -10.92 -11.76 -4.68
C VAL A 22 -12.16 -11.07 -4.09
N PHE A 23 -12.91 -11.76 -3.22
CA PHE A 23 -14.08 -11.18 -2.57
C PHE A 23 -13.72 -9.96 -1.70
N ALA A 24 -12.69 -10.08 -0.87
CA ALA A 24 -12.21 -8.98 -0.03
C ALA A 24 -11.74 -7.78 -0.87
N MET A 25 -11.01 -8.04 -1.97
CA MET A 25 -10.59 -6.99 -2.90
C MET A 25 -11.79 -6.27 -3.54
N ILE A 26 -12.80 -7.00 -4.00
CA ILE A 26 -14.02 -6.41 -4.58
C ILE A 26 -14.75 -5.56 -3.54
N ALA A 27 -14.98 -6.10 -2.34
CA ALA A 27 -15.64 -5.39 -1.26
C ALA A 27 -14.88 -4.09 -0.89
N GLY A 28 -13.55 -4.17 -0.77
CA GLY A 28 -12.69 -3.02 -0.51
C GLY A 28 -12.79 -1.95 -1.60
N VAL A 29 -12.70 -2.34 -2.87
CA VAL A 29 -12.83 -1.39 -4.00
C VAL A 29 -14.20 -0.71 -4.03
N LEU A 30 -15.27 -1.46 -3.78
CA LEU A 30 -16.62 -0.91 -3.72
C LEU A 30 -16.79 0.06 -2.55
N TYR A 31 -16.24 -0.28 -1.38
CA TYR A 31 -16.23 0.59 -0.21
C TYR A 31 -15.45 1.89 -0.48
N CYS A 32 -14.22 1.80 -0.97
CA CYS A 32 -13.40 2.98 -1.30
C CYS A 32 -14.13 3.88 -2.30
N ARG A 33 -14.69 3.32 -3.38
CA ARG A 33 -15.47 4.10 -4.36
C ARG A 33 -16.70 4.76 -3.74
N ALA A 34 -17.39 4.10 -2.82
CA ALA A 34 -18.53 4.68 -2.12
C ALA A 34 -18.08 5.81 -1.18
N PHE A 35 -16.97 5.62 -0.48
CA PHE A 35 -16.38 6.63 0.40
C PHE A 35 -15.90 7.86 -0.39
N ASP A 36 -15.19 7.69 -1.49
CA ASP A 36 -14.67 8.80 -2.29
C ASP A 36 -15.81 9.66 -2.87
N ARG A 37 -16.98 9.07 -3.17
CA ARG A 37 -18.19 9.81 -3.59
C ARG A 37 -18.76 10.73 -2.51
N THR A 38 -18.41 10.54 -1.24
CA THR A 38 -18.84 11.44 -0.17
C THR A 38 -18.10 12.78 -0.19
N GLY A 39 -16.96 12.86 -0.89
CA GLY A 39 -16.10 14.06 -0.88
C GLY A 39 -15.46 14.34 0.48
N ALA A 40 -15.44 13.36 1.40
CA ALA A 40 -14.79 13.51 2.69
C ALA A 40 -13.29 13.84 2.52
N PRO A 41 -12.74 14.76 3.32
CA PRO A 41 -11.34 15.13 3.23
C PRO A 41 -10.44 13.94 3.59
N ALA A 42 -9.21 13.95 3.07
CA ALA A 42 -8.19 12.99 3.46
C ALA A 42 -7.89 13.09 4.97
N GLU A 43 -7.80 11.95 5.64
CA GLU A 43 -7.50 11.93 7.06
C GLU A 43 -6.02 12.26 7.32
N PRO A 44 -5.66 12.92 8.45
CA PRO A 44 -4.30 13.34 8.72
C PRO A 44 -3.24 12.21 8.68
N TRP A 45 -3.64 10.97 8.95
CA TRP A 45 -2.73 9.81 8.94
C TRP A 45 -2.19 9.49 7.54
N VAL A 46 -2.80 9.97 6.44
CA VAL A 46 -2.38 9.62 5.06
C VAL A 46 -0.93 9.97 4.79
N ARG A 47 -0.40 10.96 5.50
CA ARG A 47 0.99 11.40 5.39
C ARG A 47 1.98 10.33 5.83
N GLU A 48 1.56 9.40 6.70
CA GLU A 48 2.38 8.24 7.12
C GLU A 48 2.60 7.24 5.98
N LEU A 49 1.80 7.31 4.90
CA LEU A 49 2.01 6.53 3.69
C LEU A 49 3.16 7.07 2.82
N GLY A 50 3.86 8.13 3.23
CA GLY A 50 5.11 8.55 2.59
C GLY A 50 6.11 7.40 2.46
N ALA A 51 6.22 6.55 3.49
CA ALA A 51 7.06 5.35 3.45
C ALA A 51 6.61 4.32 2.39
N ALA A 52 5.31 4.24 2.08
CA ALA A 52 4.80 3.41 0.99
C ALA A 52 5.21 3.98 -0.39
N VAL A 53 5.18 5.30 -0.56
CA VAL A 53 5.65 5.96 -1.79
C VAL A 53 7.14 5.73 -1.99
N ALA A 54 7.95 5.93 -0.94
CA ALA A 54 9.38 5.68 -0.97
C ALA A 54 9.70 4.22 -1.34
N PHE A 55 8.97 3.26 -0.77
CA PHE A 55 9.11 1.85 -1.10
C PHE A 55 8.71 1.54 -2.55
N ALA A 56 7.57 2.08 -3.00
CA ALA A 56 7.08 1.89 -4.37
C ALA A 56 8.07 2.39 -5.41
N CYS A 57 8.70 3.54 -5.15
CA CYS A 57 9.72 4.15 -6.00
C CYS A 57 11.14 3.57 -5.81
N GLY A 58 11.32 2.54 -4.98
CA GLY A 58 12.58 1.81 -4.87
C GLY A 58 13.61 2.43 -3.93
N HIS A 59 13.24 3.40 -3.09
CA HIS A 59 14.11 3.96 -2.06
C HIS A 59 14.22 3.09 -0.80
N GLY A 60 13.49 1.97 -0.77
CA GLY A 60 13.40 1.09 0.39
C GLY A 60 12.27 1.50 1.34
N TYR A 61 12.14 0.78 2.45
CA TYR A 61 11.16 1.10 3.48
C TYR A 61 11.76 2.09 4.50
N VAL A 62 11.64 3.37 4.18
CA VAL A 62 12.22 4.50 4.91
C VAL A 62 11.19 5.60 5.09
N ASP A 63 11.38 6.45 6.10
CA ASP A 63 10.58 7.66 6.28
C ASP A 63 11.16 8.80 5.42
N PRO A 64 10.44 9.28 4.40
CA PRO A 64 10.86 10.41 3.58
C PRO A 64 10.49 11.77 4.20
N GLY A 65 9.91 11.77 5.40
CA GLY A 65 9.26 12.92 6.01
C GLY A 65 7.80 13.06 5.59
N TYR A 66 7.08 13.94 6.29
CA TYR A 66 5.63 14.11 6.11
C TYR A 66 5.22 14.92 4.86
N GLU A 67 6.17 15.63 4.24
CA GLU A 67 5.99 16.41 3.00
C GLU A 67 7.27 16.26 2.15
N PRO A 68 7.48 15.08 1.55
CA PRO A 68 8.72 14.82 0.82
C PRO A 68 8.79 15.58 -0.51
N SER A 69 7.63 15.90 -1.11
CA SER A 69 7.48 16.85 -2.20
C SER A 69 6.04 17.34 -2.29
N PRO A 70 5.78 18.48 -2.98
CA PRO A 70 4.41 18.99 -3.18
C PRO A 70 3.50 18.00 -3.91
N ALA A 71 4.03 17.27 -4.89
CA ALA A 71 3.28 16.28 -5.65
C ALA A 71 2.89 15.08 -4.78
N VAL A 72 3.82 14.56 -3.98
CA VAL A 72 3.54 13.45 -3.06
C VAL A 72 2.52 13.87 -2.00
N ALA A 73 2.63 15.08 -1.46
CA ALA A 73 1.63 15.60 -0.53
C ALA A 73 0.23 15.67 -1.17
N ALA A 74 0.14 16.23 -2.38
CA ALA A 74 -1.14 16.30 -3.12
C ALA A 74 -1.72 14.92 -3.42
N PHE A 75 -0.89 13.93 -3.74
CA PHE A 75 -1.32 12.56 -3.98
C PHE A 75 -1.87 11.88 -2.72
N LEU A 76 -1.14 11.97 -1.60
CA LEU A 76 -1.57 11.39 -0.32
C LEU A 76 -2.85 12.06 0.22
N GLU A 77 -3.02 13.36 -0.07
CA GLU A 77 -4.22 14.12 0.24
C GLU A 77 -5.38 13.90 -0.75
N LYS A 78 -5.23 12.96 -1.71
CA LYS A 78 -6.22 12.66 -2.76
C LYS A 78 -6.59 13.87 -3.65
N LYS A 79 -5.73 14.88 -3.74
CA LYS A 79 -5.92 16.04 -4.62
C LYS A 79 -5.58 15.72 -6.07
N ILE A 80 -4.65 14.79 -6.26
CA ILE A 80 -4.32 14.20 -7.55
C ILE A 80 -4.36 12.69 -7.38
N ASP A 81 -4.87 12.00 -8.39
CA ASP A 81 -4.84 10.55 -8.42
C ASP A 81 -3.46 10.05 -8.83
N ARG A 82 -2.62 10.96 -9.39
CA ARG A 82 -1.42 10.63 -10.14
C ARG A 82 -0.08 11.33 -9.78
N ILE A 83 1.04 10.61 -9.52
CA ILE A 83 2.46 11.02 -9.40
C ILE A 83 3.46 10.04 -10.06
N SER A 84 4.57 10.59 -10.55
CA SER A 84 5.75 9.85 -11.00
C SER A 84 6.76 9.68 -9.87
N CYS A 85 7.59 8.64 -9.94
CA CYS A 85 8.74 8.53 -9.03
C CYS A 85 9.79 9.64 -9.24
N ALA A 86 9.76 10.35 -10.38
CA ALA A 86 10.56 11.56 -10.58
C ALA A 86 10.09 12.73 -9.69
N ASP A 87 8.84 12.69 -9.22
CA ASP A 87 8.27 13.68 -8.31
C ASP A 87 8.72 13.48 -6.86
N LEU A 88 9.44 12.38 -6.57
CA LEU A 88 10.14 12.16 -5.31
C LEU A 88 11.63 12.50 -5.49
N PRO A 89 12.11 13.64 -4.93
CA PRO A 89 13.49 14.08 -5.13
C PRO A 89 14.50 13.04 -4.67
N ALA A 90 15.59 12.85 -5.41
CA ALA A 90 16.65 11.90 -5.05
C ALA A 90 17.26 12.18 -3.66
N GLY A 91 17.24 13.44 -3.24
CA GLY A 91 17.72 13.94 -1.94
C GLY A 91 16.67 13.94 -0.83
N VAL A 92 15.53 13.27 -1.00
CA VAL A 92 14.54 13.13 0.08
C VAL A 92 15.18 12.48 1.31
N PRO A 93 14.83 12.90 2.53
CA PRO A 93 15.28 12.23 3.75
C PRO A 93 15.07 10.72 3.66
N ARG A 94 15.99 9.93 4.21
CA ARG A 94 15.84 8.47 4.32
C ARG A 94 16.03 8.09 5.77
N GLN A 95 15.09 8.56 6.58
CA GLN A 95 15.13 8.30 8.01
C GLN A 95 14.60 6.90 8.30
N PRO A 96 14.98 6.30 9.44
CA PRO A 96 14.32 5.10 9.93
C PRO A 96 12.80 5.35 10.04
N PRO A 97 11.95 4.34 9.77
CA PRO A 97 10.51 4.47 9.95
C PRO A 97 10.16 4.98 11.34
N ASN A 98 9.28 5.97 11.42
CA ASN A 98 8.76 6.45 12.70
C ASN A 98 7.89 5.39 13.38
N PHE A 99 7.38 5.68 14.59
CA PHE A 99 6.59 4.73 15.37
C PHE A 99 5.38 4.17 14.60
N THR A 100 4.60 5.03 13.95
CA THR A 100 3.40 4.65 13.20
C THR A 100 3.75 3.78 12.01
N GLN A 101 4.76 4.19 11.24
CA GLN A 101 5.25 3.42 10.09
C GLN A 101 5.75 2.05 10.55
N ALA A 102 6.58 1.99 11.60
CA ALA A 102 7.06 0.73 12.16
C ALA A 102 5.92 -0.19 12.63
N LEU A 103 4.91 0.36 13.32
CA LEU A 103 3.76 -0.40 13.81
C LEU A 103 2.92 -0.98 12.67
N TYR A 104 2.69 -0.22 11.60
CA TYR A 104 1.86 -0.62 10.47
C TYR A 104 2.64 -1.11 9.25
N LYS A 105 3.89 -1.56 9.44
CA LYS A 105 4.82 -1.93 8.37
C LYS A 105 4.22 -2.83 7.29
N TYR A 106 3.54 -3.92 7.68
CA TYR A 106 2.95 -4.83 6.70
C TYR A 106 1.86 -4.18 5.86
N MET A 107 1.05 -3.30 6.46
CA MET A 107 0.02 -2.54 5.76
C MET A 107 0.65 -1.55 4.78
N THR A 108 1.61 -0.74 5.25
CA THR A 108 2.31 0.25 4.41
C THR A 108 3.05 -0.41 3.24
N LEU A 109 3.71 -1.55 3.48
CA LEU A 109 4.37 -2.32 2.40
C LEU A 109 3.37 -2.90 1.40
N SER A 110 2.21 -3.35 1.86
CA SER A 110 1.16 -3.86 0.96
C SER A 110 0.64 -2.74 0.06
N VAL A 111 0.40 -1.54 0.61
CA VAL A 111 0.03 -0.35 -0.18
C VAL A 111 1.11 -0.01 -1.20
N GLY A 112 2.38 0.08 -0.76
CA GLY A 112 3.49 0.39 -1.64
C GLY A 112 3.72 -0.67 -2.72
N LEU A 113 3.45 -1.95 -2.44
CA LEU A 113 3.49 -3.02 -3.43
C LEU A 113 2.39 -2.86 -4.48
N VAL A 114 1.15 -2.57 -4.05
CA VAL A 114 0.04 -2.29 -4.96
C VAL A 114 0.39 -1.10 -5.87
N TRP A 115 0.89 0.01 -5.32
CA TRP A 115 1.35 1.12 -6.13
C TRP A 115 2.51 0.71 -7.05
N ARG A 116 3.50 -0.03 -6.59
CA ARG A 116 4.58 -0.49 -7.47
C ARG A 116 4.08 -1.33 -8.66
N LEU A 117 3.03 -2.15 -8.46
CA LEU A 117 2.48 -3.04 -9.49
C LEU A 117 1.51 -2.35 -10.46
N PHE A 118 0.68 -1.44 -9.96
CA PHE A 118 -0.37 -0.78 -10.76
C PHE A 118 -0.02 0.67 -11.13
N GLY A 119 1.18 1.11 -10.77
CA GLY A 119 1.60 2.50 -10.77
C GLY A 119 1.38 3.11 -9.39
N VAL A 120 2.42 3.79 -8.88
CA VAL A 120 2.15 5.05 -8.20
C VAL A 120 1.57 5.83 -9.35
N SER A 121 0.24 5.77 -9.43
CA SER A 121 -0.44 6.53 -10.43
C SER A 121 -0.01 7.90 -10.11
#